data_AF-A0AAD5XQ80-F1
#
_entry.id   AF-A0AAD5XQ80-F1
#
_cell.length_a   1.000
_cell.length_b   1.000
_cell.length_c   1.000
_cell.angle_alpha   90.00
_cell.angle_beta   90.00
_cell.angle_gamma   90.00
#
_symmetry.space_group_name_H-M   'P 1'
#
loop_
_entity.id
_entity.type
_entity.pdbx_description
1 polymer ?
#
loop_
_entity_poly.entity_id
_entity_poly.type
_entity_poly.pdbx_seq_one_letter_code
_entity_poly.pdbx_strand_id
1 'polypeptide(L)'
;MDVRTLNFTVTPPTDAYGVPLLDDPDSTVGKWTSSIHWTIVNKTIPTFQGKYGYRWQQWVGYQLGTRDPDPTVRPLGYQVMQMGIQKFSELLRGISTTQNTVIAIWIQSSGRLIATNGPVEVLNLSTINDVYPQSFDTTRYPSAYMQTAVANILLKYGNYSLIPASSSDTFDSGKGKLYVETRSIADAYGLDWTAMIAIPDEDLLGSIQESRKRVIISAVVVATAMVAFAVGTTFFITQPLRVLTRVMDQATNMDFSAVRSGFLKQHSRIKELAIMQQVFATMLKKFAEAINNHKRLGPVAEGTPPESARLADIDGSREISSHCSQT
;
A
#
# COMPACT_ATOMS: atom_id res chain seq x y z
N MET A 1 -17.59 -45.19 23.31
CA MET A 1 -16.77 -45.31 22.08
C MET A 1 -15.38 -45.71 22.50
N ASP A 2 -15.04 -46.98 22.30
CA ASP A 2 -13.72 -47.52 22.61
C ASP A 2 -12.67 -46.86 21.72
N VAL A 3 -11.81 -46.02 22.29
CA VAL A 3 -10.64 -45.51 21.60
C VAL A 3 -9.59 -46.62 21.66
N ARG A 4 -9.63 -47.53 20.66
CA ARG A 4 -8.53 -48.46 20.43
C ARG A 4 -7.32 -47.65 19.97
N THR A 5 -6.37 -47.42 20.87
CA THR A 5 -5.06 -46.88 20.53
C THR A 5 -4.30 -47.95 19.74
N LEU A 6 -4.32 -47.84 18.41
CA LEU A 6 -3.46 -48.65 17.56
C LEU A 6 -2.06 -48.06 17.60
N ASN A 7 -1.19 -48.65 18.43
CA ASN A 7 0.23 -48.32 18.49
C ASN A 7 0.94 -48.92 17.27
N PHE A 8 0.91 -48.24 16.14
CA PHE A 8 1.78 -48.58 15.02
C PHE A 8 3.16 -47.93 15.26
N THR A 9 4.09 -48.72 15.76
CA THR A 9 5.51 -48.38 15.64
C THR A 9 5.95 -48.85 14.26
N VAL A 10 5.83 -47.99 13.25
CA VAL A 10 6.51 -48.23 11.98
C VAL A 10 7.98 -47.89 12.20
N THR A 11 8.72 -48.86 12.73
CA THR A 11 10.18 -48.83 12.67
C THR A 11 10.53 -48.96 11.19
N PRO A 12 11.30 -48.03 10.60
CA PRO A 12 11.79 -48.21 9.23
C PRO A 12 12.52 -49.55 9.12
N PRO A 13 12.63 -50.18 7.93
CA PRO A 13 13.54 -51.30 7.78
C PRO A 13 14.90 -50.75 8.15
N THR A 14 15.43 -51.30 9.23
CA THR A 14 16.71 -50.91 9.76
C THR A 14 17.73 -51.89 9.24
N ASP A 15 18.97 -51.46 9.03
CA ASP A 15 20.06 -52.43 8.94
C ASP A 15 20.11 -53.25 10.26
N ALA A 16 21.03 -54.22 10.33
CA ALA A 16 21.21 -55.05 11.53
C ALA A 16 21.52 -54.24 12.83
N TYR A 17 21.65 -52.91 12.74
CA TYR A 17 21.99 -51.99 13.81
C TYR A 17 20.88 -50.99 14.16
N GLY A 18 19.65 -51.16 13.66
CA GLY A 18 18.54 -50.29 14.06
C GLY A 18 18.53 -48.93 13.36
N VAL A 19 19.25 -48.79 12.24
CA VAL A 19 19.36 -47.53 11.50
C VAL A 19 18.53 -47.61 10.21
N PRO A 20 17.61 -46.65 9.96
CA PRO A 20 16.75 -46.67 8.78
C PRO A 20 17.59 -46.89 7.52
N LEU A 21 17.25 -47.90 6.71
CA LEU A 21 17.89 -48.17 5.42
C LEU A 21 17.62 -46.97 4.49
N LEU A 22 18.56 -46.04 4.52
CA LEU A 22 18.75 -45.03 3.49
C LEU A 22 19.44 -45.74 2.33
N ASP A 23 18.67 -45.95 1.25
CA ASP A 23 19.03 -46.76 0.09
C ASP A 23 20.44 -46.44 -0.45
N ASP A 24 21.19 -47.52 -0.68
CA ASP A 24 22.54 -47.63 -1.23
C ASP A 24 23.74 -47.55 -0.24
N PRO A 25 24.11 -48.66 0.42
CA PRO A 25 25.37 -48.78 1.16
C PRO A 25 26.62 -48.72 0.24
N ASP A 26 26.45 -48.84 -1.08
CA ASP A 26 27.52 -48.85 -2.09
C ASP A 26 27.65 -47.50 -2.83
N SER A 27 26.93 -46.46 -2.38
CA SER A 27 27.12 -45.08 -2.85
C SER A 27 28.50 -44.58 -2.43
N THR A 28 29.48 -44.82 -3.30
CA THR A 28 30.92 -44.58 -3.11
C THR A 28 31.37 -43.17 -3.49
N VAL A 29 30.42 -42.24 -3.55
CA VAL A 29 30.66 -40.81 -3.73
C VAL A 29 30.02 -40.13 -2.52
N GLY A 30 30.57 -39.02 -2.04
CA GLY A 30 29.90 -38.12 -1.08
C GLY A 30 28.65 -37.47 -1.68
N LYS A 31 27.78 -38.27 -2.30
CA LYS A 31 26.45 -37.89 -2.75
C LYS A 31 25.60 -37.76 -1.51
N TRP A 32 25.00 -36.60 -1.39
CA TRP A 32 24.02 -36.33 -0.36
C TRP A 32 22.79 -37.13 -0.74
N THR A 33 22.67 -38.33 -0.19
CA THR A 33 21.41 -39.05 -0.22
C THR A 33 20.49 -38.33 0.73
N SER A 34 19.66 -37.46 0.16
CA SER A 34 18.70 -36.70 0.91
C SER A 34 17.36 -37.41 0.86
N SER A 35 16.76 -37.56 2.02
CA SER A 35 15.43 -38.14 2.13
C SER A 35 14.63 -37.36 3.15
N ILE A 36 13.34 -37.29 2.88
CA ILE A 36 12.36 -36.79 3.84
C ILE A 36 11.79 -38.01 4.55
N HIS A 37 12.05 -38.12 5.86
CA HIS A 37 11.43 -39.13 6.70
C HIS A 37 10.47 -38.47 7.67
N TRP A 38 9.31 -39.08 7.86
CA TRP A 38 8.34 -38.61 8.85
C TRP A 38 8.32 -39.57 10.03
N THR A 39 8.50 -39.05 11.23
CA THR A 39 8.38 -39.82 12.47
C THR A 39 7.13 -39.38 13.23
N ILE A 40 6.35 -40.34 13.71
CA ILE A 40 5.25 -40.09 14.63
C ILE A 40 5.82 -40.12 16.05
N VAL A 41 5.75 -38.99 16.75
CA VAL A 41 6.18 -38.94 18.16
C VAL A 41 4.94 -39.05 19.05
N ASN A 42 4.93 -40.09 19.88
CA ASN A 42 3.83 -40.43 20.78
C ASN A 42 3.66 -39.37 21.88
N LYS A 43 2.74 -38.44 21.64
CA LYS A 43 2.09 -37.61 22.66
C LYS A 43 0.58 -37.78 22.47
N THR A 44 -0.21 -37.36 23.46
CA THR A 44 -1.69 -37.35 23.46
C THR A 44 -2.32 -36.75 22.18
N ILE A 45 -1.55 -35.99 21.40
CA ILE A 45 -1.83 -35.60 20.01
C ILE A 45 -0.64 -36.11 19.17
N PRO A 46 -0.84 -36.99 18.16
CA PRO A 46 0.25 -37.43 17.30
C PRO A 46 0.86 -36.22 16.59
N THR A 47 2.14 -35.98 16.83
CA THR A 47 2.90 -34.93 16.15
C THR A 47 3.84 -35.58 15.15
N PHE A 48 3.71 -35.18 13.89
CA PHE A 48 4.59 -35.63 12.83
C PHE A 48 5.83 -34.76 12.81
N GLN A 49 7.00 -35.37 12.72
CA GLN A 49 8.26 -34.67 12.50
C GLN A 49 8.85 -35.09 11.16
N GLY A 50 8.80 -34.19 10.18
CA GLY A 50 9.49 -34.34 8.92
C GLY A 50 10.96 -34.04 9.17
N LYS A 51 11.83 -34.98 8.86
CA LYS A 51 13.27 -34.84 9.00
C LYS A 51 13.88 -34.91 7.63
N TYR A 52 14.70 -33.92 7.31
CA TYR A 52 15.60 -33.98 6.18
C TYR A 52 16.96 -34.45 6.70
N GLY A 53 17.43 -35.58 6.18
CA GLY A 53 18.67 -36.20 6.60
C GLY A 53 19.77 -36.02 5.57
N TYR A 54 20.98 -35.78 6.05
CA TYR A 54 22.22 -35.92 5.30
C TYR A 54 23.07 -37.00 5.93
N ARG A 55 23.62 -37.89 5.11
CA ARG A 55 24.49 -38.98 5.54
C ARG A 55 25.83 -38.84 4.84
N TRP A 56 26.93 -38.99 5.58
CA TRP A 56 28.26 -39.13 5.01
C TRP A 56 29.00 -40.32 5.59
N GLN A 57 29.78 -40.98 4.76
CA GLN A 57 30.70 -42.06 5.14
C GLN A 57 31.99 -41.45 5.72
N GLN A 58 32.60 -42.16 6.68
CA GLN A 58 33.87 -41.75 7.30
C GLN A 58 34.92 -42.84 7.14
N TRP A 59 36.14 -42.44 6.79
CA TRP A 59 37.31 -43.32 6.67
C TRP A 59 38.41 -42.90 7.66
N VAL A 60 39.21 -43.87 8.11
CA VAL A 60 40.26 -43.65 9.10
C VAL A 60 41.34 -42.75 8.50
N GLY A 61 41.68 -41.65 9.19
CA GLY A 61 42.76 -40.74 8.77
C GLY A 61 42.38 -39.76 7.64
N TYR A 62 41.13 -39.78 7.19
CA TYR A 62 40.62 -38.89 6.13
C TYR A 62 39.74 -37.78 6.72
N GLN A 63 39.75 -36.61 6.07
CA GLN A 63 38.87 -35.50 6.45
C GLN A 63 37.40 -35.84 6.13
N LEU A 64 36.49 -35.18 6.83
CA LEU A 64 35.06 -35.30 6.60
C LEU A 64 34.71 -34.99 5.13
N GLY A 65 33.96 -35.89 4.47
CA GLY A 65 33.59 -35.72 3.07
C GLY A 65 34.67 -36.12 2.05
N THR A 66 35.83 -36.60 2.51
CA THR A 66 36.85 -37.20 1.62
C THR A 66 36.73 -38.72 1.61
N ARG A 67 36.91 -39.30 0.43
CA ARG A 67 36.86 -40.76 0.20
C ARG A 67 38.27 -41.33 0.30
N ASP A 68 38.40 -42.53 0.85
CA ASP A 68 39.63 -43.32 0.69
C ASP A 68 39.86 -43.60 -0.81
N PRO A 69 41.06 -43.30 -1.36
CA PRO A 69 41.41 -43.62 -2.74
C PRO A 69 41.26 -45.10 -3.08
N ASP A 70 41.38 -46.00 -2.10
CA ASP A 70 41.18 -47.43 -2.28
C ASP A 70 39.68 -47.78 -2.21
N PRO A 71 39.05 -48.20 -3.33
CA PRO A 71 37.63 -48.57 -3.35
C PRO A 71 37.30 -49.83 -2.54
N THR A 72 38.30 -50.61 -2.13
CA THR A 72 38.10 -51.84 -1.35
C THR A 72 37.99 -51.58 0.16
N VAL A 73 38.46 -50.42 0.62
CA VAL A 73 38.41 -50.01 2.03
C VAL A 73 37.00 -49.58 2.39
N ARG A 74 36.37 -50.34 3.28
CA ARG A 74 35.03 -50.03 3.79
C ARG A 74 35.07 -48.80 4.72
N PRO A 75 34.02 -47.97 4.72
CA PRO A 75 33.91 -46.89 5.67
C PRO A 75 33.84 -47.43 7.10
N LEU A 76 34.51 -46.75 8.04
CA LEU A 76 34.53 -47.10 9.46
C LEU A 76 33.16 -46.83 10.12
N GLY A 77 32.45 -45.83 9.62
CA GLY A 77 31.16 -45.41 10.13
C GLY A 77 30.49 -44.40 9.21
N TYR A 78 29.36 -43.89 9.66
CA TYR A 78 28.64 -42.81 9.01
C TYR A 78 28.23 -41.78 10.06
N GLN A 79 28.16 -40.52 9.64
CA GLN A 79 27.52 -39.49 10.44
C GLN A 79 26.25 -39.06 9.73
N VAL A 80 25.22 -38.80 10.53
CA VAL A 80 23.93 -38.33 10.05
C VAL A 80 23.63 -36.98 10.67
N MET A 81 23.35 -35.99 9.83
CA MET A 81 22.72 -34.74 10.26
C MET A 81 21.26 -34.78 9.88
N GLN A 82 20.36 -34.54 10.84
CA GLN A 82 18.92 -34.44 10.58
C GLN A 82 18.43 -33.06 10.99
N MET A 83 17.68 -32.41 10.11
CA MET A 83 16.98 -31.16 10.40
C MET A 83 15.47 -31.36 10.34
N GLY A 84 14.74 -30.73 11.27
CA GLY A 84 13.28 -30.74 11.26
C GLY A 84 12.75 -29.83 10.16
N ILE A 85 12.09 -30.39 9.16
CA ILE A 85 11.55 -29.66 8.01
C ILE A 85 10.44 -28.70 8.42
N GLN A 86 9.72 -28.99 9.51
CA GLN A 86 8.74 -28.05 10.07
C GLN A 86 9.34 -26.68 10.37
N LYS A 87 10.61 -26.63 10.76
CA LYS A 87 11.29 -25.37 11.06
C LYS A 87 11.31 -24.45 9.85
N PHE A 88 11.42 -24.99 8.64
CA PHE A 88 11.32 -24.16 7.43
C PHE A 88 9.92 -23.59 7.26
N SER A 89 8.86 -24.39 7.37
CA SER A 89 7.49 -23.85 7.29
C SER A 89 7.20 -22.83 8.40
N GLU A 90 7.67 -23.07 9.63
CA GLU A 90 7.58 -22.10 10.73
C GLU A 90 8.30 -20.80 10.40
N LEU A 91 9.53 -20.88 9.86
CA LEU A 91 10.30 -19.71 9.43
C LEU A 91 9.59 -18.96 8.30
N LEU A 92 9.09 -19.66 7.28
CA LEU A 92 8.37 -19.07 6.15
C LEU A 92 7.07 -18.40 6.59
N ARG A 93 6.35 -18.97 7.56
CA ARG A 93 5.16 -18.35 8.18
C ARG A 93 5.49 -17.12 9.02
N GLY A 94 6.72 -17.03 9.55
CA GLY A 94 7.20 -15.87 10.30
C GLY A 94 7.60 -14.68 9.42
N ILE A 95 7.76 -14.86 8.11
CA ILE A 95 8.05 -13.77 7.18
C ILE A 95 6.79 -12.93 7.01
N SER A 96 6.88 -11.64 7.32
CA SER A 96 5.78 -10.69 7.12
C SER A 96 5.52 -10.49 5.62
N THR A 97 4.53 -11.19 5.08
CA THR A 97 4.07 -11.05 3.70
C THR A 97 2.66 -10.46 3.63
N THR A 98 2.18 -10.17 2.43
CA THR A 98 0.75 -9.90 2.22
C THR A 98 -0.08 -11.16 2.46
N GLN A 99 -1.39 -11.00 2.63
CA GLN A 99 -2.31 -12.04 3.08
C GLN A 99 -2.35 -13.28 2.18
N ASN A 100 -2.24 -13.10 0.87
CA ASN A 100 -2.37 -14.15 -0.15
C ASN A 100 -1.03 -14.49 -0.82
N THR A 101 0.09 -13.95 -0.35
CA THR A 101 1.42 -14.35 -0.83
C THR A 101 1.67 -15.82 -0.49
N VAL A 102 2.15 -16.58 -1.47
CA VAL A 102 2.58 -17.96 -1.29
C VAL A 102 4.09 -18.03 -1.39
N ILE A 103 4.74 -18.54 -0.35
CA ILE A 103 6.13 -18.97 -0.40
C ILE A 103 6.15 -20.48 -0.31
N ALA A 104 6.88 -21.13 -1.21
CA ALA A 104 7.01 -22.57 -1.25
C ALA A 104 8.45 -22.97 -1.56
N ILE A 105 8.90 -24.06 -0.96
CA ILE A 105 10.15 -24.74 -1.28
C ILE A 105 9.81 -26.18 -1.63
N TRP A 106 10.30 -26.67 -2.75
CA TRP A 106 10.09 -28.05 -3.20
C TRP A 106 11.37 -28.67 -3.77
N ILE A 107 11.34 -29.98 -3.95
CA ILE A 107 12.41 -30.75 -4.61
C ILE A 107 12.27 -30.59 -6.13
N GLN A 108 13.26 -30.03 -6.81
CA GLN A 108 13.24 -29.71 -8.23
C GLN A 108 13.08 -30.95 -9.12
N SER A 109 13.59 -32.10 -8.71
CA SER A 109 13.45 -33.34 -9.49
C SER A 109 12.04 -33.95 -9.45
N SER A 110 11.27 -33.71 -8.37
CA SER A 110 9.98 -34.40 -8.15
C SER A 110 8.78 -33.48 -7.96
N GLY A 111 8.96 -32.19 -7.67
CA GLY A 111 7.87 -31.27 -7.31
C GLY A 111 7.28 -31.52 -5.92
N ARG A 112 7.93 -32.34 -5.09
CA ARG A 112 7.48 -32.61 -3.72
C ARG A 112 7.76 -31.43 -2.81
N LEU A 113 6.72 -30.96 -2.13
CA LEU A 113 6.81 -29.82 -1.24
C LEU A 113 7.64 -30.15 0.00
N ILE A 114 8.54 -29.24 0.37
CA ILE A 114 9.39 -29.32 1.55
C ILE A 114 8.85 -28.36 2.60
N ALA A 115 8.58 -27.11 2.22
CA ALA A 115 8.13 -26.07 3.12
C ALA A 115 7.18 -25.09 2.43
N THR A 116 6.27 -24.48 3.19
CA THR A 116 5.44 -23.38 2.70
C THR A 116 4.97 -22.49 3.83
N ASN A 117 4.65 -21.23 3.53
CA ASN A 117 3.94 -20.32 4.44
C ASN A 117 2.43 -20.59 4.54
N GLY A 118 1.91 -21.59 3.81
CA GLY A 118 0.48 -21.91 3.80
C GLY A 118 -0.05 -22.46 5.14
N PRO A 119 -1.38 -22.46 5.31
CA PRO A 119 -2.04 -22.79 6.59
C PRO A 119 -2.08 -24.29 6.87
N VAL A 120 -1.90 -25.14 5.85
CA VAL A 120 -1.90 -26.59 5.99
C VAL A 120 -0.45 -27.08 6.13
N GLU A 121 -0.26 -28.17 6.87
CA GLU A 121 1.05 -28.81 6.94
C GLU A 121 1.44 -29.42 5.59
N VAL A 122 2.74 -29.49 5.34
CA VAL A 122 3.29 -30.03 4.08
C VAL A 122 3.02 -31.52 3.93
N LEU A 123 2.73 -32.21 5.04
CA LEU A 123 2.44 -33.63 5.06
C LEU A 123 0.99 -33.93 4.67
N ASN A 124 0.81 -34.86 3.73
CA ASN A 124 -0.50 -35.32 3.35
C ASN A 124 -0.97 -36.49 4.24
N LEU A 125 -1.78 -36.17 5.26
CA LEU A 125 -2.32 -37.15 6.22
C LEU A 125 -3.23 -38.21 5.58
N SER A 126 -3.78 -37.97 4.40
CA SER A 126 -4.60 -38.98 3.69
C SER A 126 -3.78 -40.15 3.13
N THR A 127 -2.45 -40.02 3.09
CA THR A 127 -1.54 -41.06 2.60
C THR A 127 -1.02 -42.00 3.69
N ILE A 128 -1.53 -41.86 4.93
CA ILE A 128 -1.06 -42.59 6.12
C ILE A 128 -1.24 -44.13 6.04
N ASN A 129 -1.87 -44.65 4.98
CA ASN A 129 -2.02 -46.10 4.77
C ASN A 129 -0.79 -46.75 4.12
N ASP A 130 0.08 -45.96 3.49
CA ASP A 130 1.37 -46.42 3.00
C ASP A 130 2.41 -46.20 4.10
N VAL A 131 3.35 -47.13 4.23
CA VAL A 131 4.35 -47.27 5.31
C VAL A 131 5.11 -45.98 5.67
N TYR A 132 5.02 -44.91 4.86
CA TYR A 132 5.50 -43.57 5.17
C TYR A 132 4.52 -42.50 4.63
N PRO A 133 4.10 -41.52 5.45
CA PRO A 133 3.26 -40.43 4.95
C PRO A 133 4.07 -39.57 3.97
N GLN A 134 3.45 -39.17 2.85
CA GLN A 134 4.13 -38.41 1.80
C GLN A 134 3.83 -36.91 1.90
N SER A 135 4.81 -36.08 1.52
CA SER A 135 4.59 -34.65 1.34
C SER A 135 3.60 -34.40 0.19
N PHE A 136 2.85 -33.30 0.25
CA PHE A 136 2.07 -32.86 -0.90
C PHE A 136 2.96 -32.59 -2.11
N ASP A 137 2.48 -32.94 -3.29
CA ASP A 137 2.98 -32.34 -4.53
C ASP A 137 2.55 -30.87 -4.58
N THR A 138 3.39 -30.00 -5.13
CA THR A 138 3.10 -28.57 -5.27
C THR A 138 1.81 -28.27 -6.04
N THR A 139 1.37 -29.16 -6.94
CA THR A 139 0.12 -29.05 -7.70
C THR A 139 -1.13 -29.52 -6.93
N ARG A 140 -0.95 -30.22 -5.81
CA ARG A 140 -2.05 -30.81 -5.01
C ARG A 140 -2.20 -30.19 -3.64
N TYR A 141 -1.24 -29.36 -3.22
CA TYR A 141 -1.32 -28.65 -1.95
C TYR A 141 -2.55 -27.72 -1.93
N PRO A 142 -3.32 -27.64 -0.82
CA PRO A 142 -4.59 -26.90 -0.74
C PRO A 142 -4.40 -25.38 -0.66
N SER A 143 -3.79 -24.80 -1.70
CA SER A 143 -3.69 -23.35 -1.92
C SER A 143 -3.94 -23.06 -3.40
N ALA A 144 -5.00 -22.31 -3.70
CA ALA A 144 -5.36 -21.96 -5.07
C ALA A 144 -4.22 -21.22 -5.79
N TYR A 145 -3.60 -20.23 -5.14
CA TYR A 145 -2.47 -19.49 -5.72
C TYR A 145 -1.25 -20.37 -5.97
N MET A 146 -0.96 -21.34 -5.08
CA MET A 146 0.14 -22.28 -5.30
C MET A 146 -0.12 -23.18 -6.51
N GLN A 147 -1.32 -23.78 -6.58
CA GLN A 147 -1.70 -24.67 -7.67
C GLN A 147 -1.67 -23.94 -9.01
N THR A 148 -2.22 -22.73 -9.07
CA THR A 148 -2.21 -21.91 -10.28
C THR A 148 -0.80 -21.47 -10.68
N ALA A 149 0.04 -21.03 -9.73
CA ALA A 149 1.43 -20.67 -10.03
C ALA A 149 2.18 -21.85 -10.64
N VAL A 150 2.12 -23.00 -9.98
CA VAL A 150 2.90 -24.18 -10.35
C VAL A 150 2.36 -24.81 -11.64
N ALA A 151 1.04 -24.86 -11.82
CA ALA A 151 0.45 -25.32 -13.08
C ALA A 151 0.93 -24.48 -14.28
N ASN A 152 0.97 -23.15 -14.13
CA ASN A 152 1.45 -22.27 -15.19
C ASN A 152 2.97 -22.36 -15.42
N ILE A 153 3.77 -22.54 -14.36
CA ILE A 153 5.20 -22.84 -14.48
C ILE A 153 5.41 -24.13 -15.28
N LEU A 154 4.67 -25.20 -14.95
CA LEU A 154 4.79 -26.47 -15.65
C LEU A 154 4.28 -26.39 -17.09
N LEU A 155 3.26 -25.57 -17.38
CA LEU A 155 2.86 -25.30 -18.77
C LEU A 155 3.96 -24.59 -19.57
N LYS A 156 4.70 -23.67 -18.92
CA LYS A 156 5.77 -22.91 -19.59
C LYS A 156 7.05 -23.72 -19.79
N TYR A 157 7.49 -24.46 -18.78
CA TYR A 157 8.79 -25.17 -18.78
C TYR A 157 8.65 -26.69 -19.01
N GLY A 158 7.43 -27.23 -18.99
CA GLY A 158 7.13 -28.65 -19.19
C GLY A 158 7.25 -29.50 -17.93
N ASN A 159 8.38 -29.42 -17.23
CA ASN A 159 8.64 -30.23 -16.03
C ASN A 159 9.48 -29.47 -14.99
N TYR A 160 9.46 -29.91 -13.73
CA TYR A 160 10.18 -29.27 -12.62
C TYR A 160 11.69 -29.19 -12.86
N SER A 161 12.30 -30.21 -13.47
CA SER A 161 13.74 -30.24 -13.77
C SER A 161 14.17 -29.22 -14.83
N LEU A 162 13.24 -28.68 -15.61
CA LEU A 162 13.50 -27.70 -16.67
C LEU A 162 13.28 -26.25 -16.22
N ILE A 163 12.88 -26.04 -14.97
CA ILE A 163 12.75 -24.69 -14.40
C ILE A 163 14.17 -24.07 -14.34
N PRO A 164 14.37 -22.86 -14.90
CA PRO A 164 15.66 -22.17 -14.84
C PRO A 164 16.13 -21.94 -13.41
N ALA A 165 17.44 -21.80 -13.20
CA ALA A 165 18.01 -21.49 -11.88
C ALA A 165 17.44 -20.20 -11.26
N SER A 166 16.96 -19.29 -12.10
CA SER A 166 16.15 -18.16 -11.68
C SER A 166 15.14 -17.77 -12.75
N SER A 167 13.88 -17.57 -12.36
CA SER A 167 12.87 -16.99 -13.24
C SER A 167 12.03 -15.95 -12.50
N SER A 168 11.51 -15.00 -13.27
CA SER A 168 10.50 -14.04 -12.83
C SER A 168 9.44 -14.01 -13.92
N ASP A 169 8.26 -14.53 -13.58
CA ASP A 169 7.18 -14.86 -14.50
C ASP A 169 5.89 -14.18 -14.04
N THR A 170 5.05 -13.79 -14.99
CA THR A 170 3.71 -13.28 -14.72
C THR A 170 2.69 -14.18 -15.37
N PHE A 171 1.74 -14.67 -14.57
CA PHE A 171 0.68 -15.54 -15.03
C PHE A 171 -0.70 -14.94 -14.76
N ASP A 172 -1.70 -15.41 -15.50
CA ASP A 172 -3.09 -15.08 -15.22
C ASP A 172 -3.68 -16.11 -14.26
N SER A 173 -4.32 -15.64 -13.18
CA SER A 173 -4.94 -16.50 -12.16
C SER A 173 -6.47 -16.45 -12.19
N GLY A 174 -7.08 -15.79 -13.18
CA GLY A 174 -8.52 -15.58 -13.30
C GLY A 174 -9.07 -14.51 -12.35
N LYS A 175 -8.43 -14.29 -11.19
CA LYS A 175 -8.69 -13.16 -10.27
C LYS A 175 -7.79 -11.95 -10.51
N GLY A 176 -6.88 -12.03 -11.48
CA GLY A 176 -5.88 -11.02 -11.77
C GLY A 176 -4.53 -11.66 -12.09
N LYS A 177 -3.51 -10.80 -12.19
CA LYS A 177 -2.15 -11.25 -12.45
C LYS A 177 -1.56 -11.90 -11.20
N LEU A 178 -0.69 -12.88 -11.43
CA LEU A 178 0.09 -13.56 -10.40
C LEU A 178 1.56 -13.42 -10.77
N TYR A 179 2.31 -12.70 -9.93
CA TYR A 179 3.74 -12.52 -10.11
C TYR A 179 4.46 -13.63 -9.38
N VAL A 180 5.26 -14.42 -10.11
CA VAL A 180 5.90 -15.62 -9.59
C VAL A 180 7.39 -15.53 -9.83
N GLU A 181 8.18 -15.63 -8.76
CA GLU A 181 9.62 -15.77 -8.87
C GLU A 181 10.05 -17.13 -8.39
N THR A 182 10.98 -17.76 -9.11
CA THR A 182 11.60 -19.02 -8.72
C THR A 182 13.12 -18.88 -8.63
N ARG A 183 13.72 -19.59 -7.68
CA ARG A 183 15.17 -19.67 -7.49
C ARG A 183 15.53 -21.11 -7.16
N SER A 184 16.41 -21.71 -7.96
CA SER A 184 17.02 -23.00 -7.64
C SER A 184 18.04 -22.82 -6.51
N ILE A 185 17.95 -23.70 -5.52
CA ILE A 185 18.87 -23.82 -4.40
C ILE A 185 19.49 -25.20 -4.56
N ALA A 186 20.53 -25.24 -5.39
CA ALA A 186 21.29 -26.44 -5.65
C ALA A 186 22.76 -26.27 -5.24
N ASP A 187 23.39 -27.36 -4.82
CA ASP A 187 24.80 -27.38 -4.45
C ASP A 187 25.54 -28.55 -5.13
N ALA A 188 26.87 -28.59 -4.97
CA ALA A 188 27.72 -29.66 -5.53
C ALA A 188 27.50 -31.02 -4.84
N TYR A 189 26.64 -31.05 -3.84
CA TYR A 189 26.53 -32.09 -2.85
C TYR A 189 25.26 -32.92 -3.07
N GLY A 190 24.23 -32.35 -3.70
CA GLY A 190 23.02 -33.05 -4.10
C GLY A 190 21.74 -32.40 -3.59
N LEU A 191 21.83 -31.21 -2.99
CA LEU A 191 20.68 -30.36 -2.78
C LEU A 191 20.13 -29.95 -4.14
N ASP A 192 18.83 -30.17 -4.36
CA ASP A 192 18.14 -29.86 -5.61
C ASP A 192 16.82 -29.15 -5.33
N TRP A 193 16.85 -28.12 -4.48
CA TRP A 193 15.62 -27.44 -4.07
C TRP A 193 15.27 -26.31 -5.03
N THR A 194 14.00 -25.94 -5.07
CA THR A 194 13.53 -24.72 -5.72
C THR A 194 12.66 -23.95 -4.75
N ALA A 195 13.02 -22.70 -4.49
CA ALA A 195 12.20 -21.76 -3.75
C ALA A 195 11.37 -20.93 -4.72
N MET A 196 10.13 -20.68 -4.37
CA MET A 196 9.21 -19.84 -5.11
C MET A 196 8.49 -18.88 -4.20
N ILE A 197 8.29 -17.68 -4.71
CA ILE A 197 7.34 -16.72 -4.17
C ILE A 197 6.31 -16.38 -5.24
N ALA A 198 5.03 -16.46 -4.92
CA ALA A 198 3.93 -16.07 -5.77
C ALA A 198 3.08 -15.02 -5.06
N ILE A 199 2.94 -13.85 -5.69
CA ILE A 199 2.25 -12.70 -5.14
C ILE A 199 1.11 -12.31 -6.10
N PRO A 200 -0.16 -12.36 -5.67
CA PRO A 200 -1.27 -11.95 -6.52
C PRO A 200 -1.35 -10.42 -6.63
N ASP A 201 -1.84 -9.93 -7.77
CA ASP A 201 -1.94 -8.49 -8.07
C ASP A 201 -2.86 -7.74 -7.11
N GLU A 202 -3.91 -8.40 -6.61
CA GLU A 202 -4.81 -7.85 -5.59
C GLU A 202 -4.08 -7.50 -4.28
N ASP A 203 -3.01 -8.21 -3.95
CA ASP A 203 -2.24 -7.97 -2.73
C ASP A 203 -1.22 -6.84 -2.91
N LEU A 204 -0.61 -6.75 -4.10
CA LEU A 204 0.33 -5.67 -4.42
C LEU A 204 -0.40 -4.34 -4.60
N LEU A 205 -1.49 -4.35 -5.36
CA LEU A 205 -2.21 -3.14 -5.74
C LEU A 205 -3.39 -2.83 -4.82
N GLY A 206 -3.91 -3.78 -4.05
CA GLY A 206 -5.05 -3.56 -3.15
C GLY A 206 -4.78 -2.45 -2.13
N SER A 207 -3.61 -2.49 -1.49
CA SER A 207 -3.16 -1.44 -0.56
C SER A 207 -3.04 -0.06 -1.23
N ILE A 208 -2.62 -0.04 -2.50
CA ILE A 208 -2.49 1.18 -3.30
C ILE A 208 -3.86 1.71 -3.71
N GLN A 209 -4.79 0.83 -4.09
CA GLN A 209 -6.13 1.22 -4.52
C GLN A 209 -6.98 1.76 -3.36
N GLU A 210 -6.88 1.18 -2.16
CA GLU A 210 -7.55 1.72 -0.98
C GLU A 210 -7.02 3.10 -0.59
N SER A 211 -5.70 3.28 -0.63
CA SER A 211 -5.05 4.56 -0.38
C SER A 211 -5.45 5.60 -1.43
N ARG A 212 -5.53 5.23 -2.71
CA ARG A 212 -6.02 6.09 -3.79
C ARG A 212 -7.46 6.54 -3.56
N LYS A 213 -8.36 5.63 -3.13
CA LYS A 213 -9.76 5.99 -2.82
C LYS A 213 -9.83 7.04 -1.72
N ARG A 214 -9.04 6.91 -0.65
CA ARG A 214 -8.99 7.92 0.43
C ARG A 214 -8.51 9.27 -0.07
N VAL A 215 -7.45 9.30 -0.89
CA VAL A 215 -6.94 10.54 -1.48
C VAL A 215 -7.98 11.19 -2.38
N ILE A 216 -8.65 10.42 -3.26
CA ILE A 216 -9.71 10.92 -4.13
C ILE A 216 -10.87 11.50 -3.31
N ILE A 217 -11.33 10.79 -2.29
CA ILE A 217 -12.41 11.28 -1.41
C ILE A 217 -11.99 12.58 -0.72
N SER A 218 -10.76 12.62 -0.17
CA SER A 218 -10.26 13.83 0.49
C SER A 218 -10.16 15.02 -0.49
N ALA A 219 -9.72 14.77 -1.73
CA ALA A 219 -9.62 15.80 -2.76
C ALA A 219 -10.99 16.34 -3.17
N VAL A 220 -11.99 15.46 -3.33
CA VAL A 220 -13.37 15.87 -3.64
C VAL A 220 -13.95 16.71 -2.50
N VAL A 221 -13.78 16.28 -1.24
CA VAL A 221 -14.26 17.02 -0.07
C VAL A 221 -13.63 18.41 0.00
N VAL A 222 -12.31 18.52 -0.19
CA VAL A 222 -11.60 19.80 -0.19
C VAL A 222 -12.07 20.68 -1.34
N ALA A 223 -12.23 20.14 -2.54
CA ALA A 223 -12.72 20.89 -3.71
C ALA A 223 -14.13 21.44 -3.49
N THR A 224 -15.05 20.61 -2.97
CA THR A 224 -16.42 21.05 -2.66
C THR A 224 -16.43 22.12 -1.57
N ALA A 225 -15.60 21.97 -0.53
CA ALA A 225 -15.47 22.96 0.53
C ALA A 225 -14.95 24.30 0.00
N MET A 226 -13.94 24.30 -0.88
CA MET A 226 -13.42 25.53 -1.48
C MET A 226 -14.46 26.24 -2.34
N VAL A 227 -15.23 25.50 -3.16
CA VAL A 227 -16.33 26.09 -3.95
C VAL A 227 -17.38 26.70 -3.05
N ALA A 228 -17.80 26.01 -1.99
CA ALA A 228 -18.76 26.52 -1.03
C ALA A 228 -18.26 27.80 -0.33
N PHE A 229 -16.97 27.83 0.05
CA PHE A 229 -16.33 29.01 0.60
C PHE A 229 -16.29 30.17 -0.39
N ALA A 230 -15.94 29.93 -1.65
CA ALA A 230 -15.91 30.96 -2.69
C ALA A 230 -17.30 31.57 -2.94
N VAL A 231 -18.33 30.73 -3.02
CA VAL A 231 -19.73 31.17 -3.17
C VAL A 231 -20.20 31.94 -1.93
N GLY A 232 -19.92 31.43 -0.74
CA GLY A 232 -20.27 32.09 0.52
C GLY A 232 -19.61 33.47 0.65
N THR A 233 -18.32 33.56 0.32
CA THR A 233 -17.57 34.82 0.34
C THR A 233 -18.12 35.81 -0.69
N THR A 234 -18.47 35.33 -1.89
CA THR A 234 -19.08 36.16 -2.94
C THR A 234 -20.41 36.73 -2.47
N PHE A 235 -21.29 35.92 -1.87
CA PHE A 235 -22.56 36.41 -1.32
C PHE A 235 -22.35 37.40 -0.18
N PHE A 236 -21.42 37.12 0.73
CA PHE A 236 -21.14 37.95 1.90
C PHE A 236 -20.63 39.35 1.52
N ILE A 237 -19.85 39.47 0.45
CA ILE A 237 -19.31 40.75 -0.05
C ILE A 237 -20.30 41.46 -0.99
N THR A 238 -20.92 40.72 -1.92
CA THR A 238 -21.76 41.32 -2.97
C THR A 238 -23.07 41.87 -2.43
N GLN A 239 -23.65 41.24 -1.40
CA GLN A 239 -24.92 41.69 -0.83
C GLN A 239 -24.85 43.12 -0.24
N PRO A 240 -23.90 43.46 0.66
CA PRO A 240 -23.82 44.82 1.20
C PRO A 240 -23.38 45.85 0.15
N LEU A 241 -22.59 45.46 -0.85
CA LEU A 241 -22.25 46.33 -1.99
C LEU A 241 -23.48 46.69 -2.83
N ARG A 242 -24.32 45.71 -3.21
CA ARG A 242 -25.56 45.98 -3.96
C ARG A 242 -26.51 46.92 -3.21
N VAL A 243 -26.60 46.73 -1.90
CA VAL A 243 -27.44 47.59 -1.03
C VAL A 243 -26.89 49.01 -0.99
N LEU A 244 -25.57 49.20 -0.87
CA LEU A 244 -24.92 50.51 -0.92
C LEU A 244 -25.14 51.19 -2.28
N THR A 245 -24.92 50.48 -3.39
CA THR A 245 -25.11 51.02 -4.75
C THR A 245 -26.54 51.50 -4.98
N ARG A 246 -27.55 50.74 -4.54
CA ARG A 246 -28.96 51.15 -4.68
C ARG A 246 -29.26 52.45 -3.94
N VAL A 247 -28.68 52.67 -2.77
CA VAL A 247 -28.90 53.91 -2.01
C VAL A 247 -28.14 55.10 -2.60
N MET A 248 -26.94 54.88 -3.15
CA MET A 248 -26.22 55.92 -3.89
C MET A 248 -27.02 56.36 -5.12
N ASP A 249 -27.65 55.42 -5.84
CA ASP A 249 -28.49 55.71 -7.00
C ASP A 249 -29.75 56.52 -6.62
N GLN A 250 -30.46 56.12 -5.56
CA GLN A 250 -31.63 56.86 -5.05
C GLN A 250 -31.28 58.28 -4.58
N ALA A 251 -30.13 58.44 -3.92
CA ALA A 251 -29.64 59.75 -3.48
C ALA A 251 -29.29 60.67 -4.66
N THR A 252 -28.75 60.12 -5.75
CA THR A 252 -28.43 60.89 -6.97
C THR A 252 -29.70 61.42 -7.63
N ASN A 253 -30.79 60.67 -7.54
CA ASN A 253 -32.12 61.09 -8.01
C ASN A 253 -32.87 62.01 -7.02
N MET A 254 -32.19 62.53 -5.98
CA MET A 254 -32.77 63.38 -4.93
C MET A 254 -33.93 62.73 -4.15
N ASP A 255 -34.08 61.40 -4.22
CA ASP A 255 -35.08 60.65 -3.47
C ASP A 255 -34.48 60.16 -2.14
N PHE A 256 -34.74 60.92 -1.08
CA PHE A 256 -34.24 60.63 0.27
C PHE A 256 -35.20 59.75 1.10
N SER A 257 -36.21 59.13 0.48
CA SER A 257 -37.17 58.24 1.16
C SER A 257 -36.49 57.07 1.86
N ALA A 258 -35.45 56.49 1.25
CA ALA A 258 -34.68 55.37 1.80
C ALA A 258 -33.83 55.73 3.04
N VAL A 259 -33.36 56.97 3.14
CA VAL A 259 -32.60 57.46 4.32
C VAL A 259 -33.51 57.61 5.54
N ARG A 260 -34.80 57.90 5.31
CA ARG A 260 -35.81 58.13 6.36
C ARG A 260 -36.42 56.84 6.92
N SER A 261 -36.42 55.75 6.15
CA SER A 261 -37.05 54.47 6.51
C SER A 261 -36.20 53.54 7.39
N GLY A 262 -35.02 53.97 7.85
CA GLY A 262 -34.21 53.21 8.81
C GLY A 262 -32.99 52.48 8.23
N PHE A 263 -32.55 52.83 7.01
CA PHE A 263 -31.32 52.32 6.39
C PHE A 263 -30.07 52.46 7.29
N LEU A 264 -30.08 53.43 8.21
CA LEU A 264 -29.01 53.68 9.18
C LEU A 264 -28.86 52.60 10.27
N LYS A 265 -29.80 51.66 10.41
CA LYS A 265 -29.72 50.59 11.41
C LYS A 265 -29.11 49.29 10.87
N GLN A 266 -28.97 49.15 9.55
CA GLN A 266 -28.54 47.90 8.93
C GLN A 266 -27.04 47.97 8.61
N HIS A 267 -26.22 47.71 9.63
CA HIS A 267 -24.76 47.73 9.49
C HIS A 267 -24.27 46.52 8.69
N SER A 268 -23.40 46.76 7.70
CA SER A 268 -22.61 45.68 7.11
C SER A 268 -21.79 44.97 8.20
N ARG A 269 -21.66 43.64 8.10
CA ARG A 269 -20.82 42.87 9.02
C ARG A 269 -19.32 43.05 8.76
N ILE A 270 -18.97 43.64 7.62
CA ILE A 270 -17.60 44.03 7.27
C ILE A 270 -17.37 45.43 7.84
N LYS A 271 -16.45 45.53 8.80
CA LYS A 271 -16.18 46.76 9.57
C LYS A 271 -15.88 47.95 8.65
N GLU A 272 -15.09 47.72 7.61
CA GLU A 272 -14.67 48.73 6.63
C GLU A 272 -15.85 49.22 5.79
N LEU A 273 -16.73 48.32 5.35
CA LEU A 273 -17.95 48.69 4.62
C LEU A 273 -18.96 49.41 5.53
N ALA A 274 -19.05 49.02 6.80
CA ALA A 274 -19.91 49.67 7.77
C ALA A 274 -19.47 51.12 8.04
N ILE A 275 -18.16 51.35 8.14
CA ILE A 275 -17.59 52.70 8.29
C ILE A 275 -17.91 53.55 7.05
N MET A 276 -17.73 53.02 5.84
CA MET A 276 -18.09 53.73 4.61
C MET A 276 -19.58 54.08 4.53
N GLN A 277 -20.46 53.12 4.86
CA GLN A 277 -21.90 53.34 4.94
C GLN A 277 -22.25 54.47 5.92
N GLN A 278 -21.60 54.51 7.08
CA GLN A 278 -21.82 55.52 8.11
C GLN A 278 -21.35 56.92 7.68
N VAL A 279 -20.19 57.02 7.04
CA VAL A 279 -19.66 58.28 6.53
C VAL A 279 -20.55 58.82 5.40
N PHE A 280 -20.95 57.96 4.46
CA PHE A 280 -21.87 58.33 3.37
C PHE A 280 -23.24 58.78 3.89
N ALA A 281 -23.81 58.08 4.85
CA ALA A 281 -25.04 58.47 5.54
C ALA A 281 -24.93 59.85 6.20
N THR A 282 -23.79 60.13 6.83
CA THR A 282 -23.53 61.43 7.47
C THR A 282 -23.48 62.55 6.45
N MET A 283 -22.83 62.33 5.30
CA MET A 283 -22.82 63.28 4.18
C MET A 283 -24.23 63.54 3.63
N LEU A 284 -25.04 62.50 3.39
CA LEU A 284 -26.41 62.65 2.93
C LEU A 284 -27.28 63.47 3.89
N LYS A 285 -27.13 63.23 5.20
CA LYS A 285 -27.82 64.00 6.24
C LYS A 285 -27.43 65.48 6.18
N LYS A 286 -26.14 65.77 6.04
CA LYS A 286 -25.63 67.15 5.95
C LYS A 286 -26.06 67.85 4.66
N PHE A 287 -26.09 67.12 3.55
CA PHE A 287 -26.57 67.64 2.26
C PHE A 287 -28.07 67.97 2.29
N ALA A 288 -28.90 67.07 2.83
CA ALA A 288 -30.33 67.32 3.00
C ALA A 288 -30.62 68.50 3.96
N GLU A 289 -29.82 68.65 5.02
CA GLU A 289 -29.86 69.79 5.94
C GLU A 289 -29.52 71.10 5.21
N ALA A 290 -28.49 71.10 4.36
CA ALA A 290 -28.10 72.24 3.53
C ALA A 290 -29.19 72.64 2.52
N ILE A 291 -29.82 71.68 1.82
CA ILE A 291 -30.94 71.95 0.90
C ILE A 291 -32.14 72.55 1.64
N ASN A 292 -32.49 72.02 2.83
CA ASN A 292 -33.59 72.56 3.61
C ASN A 292 -33.30 73.96 4.14
N ASN A 293 -32.06 74.24 4.54
CA ASN A 293 -31.63 75.58 4.93
C ASN A 293 -31.66 76.54 3.75
N HIS A 294 -31.30 76.09 2.55
CA HIS A 294 -31.38 76.90 1.33
C HIS A 294 -32.83 77.14 0.89
N LYS A 295 -33.73 76.15 0.96
CA LYS A 295 -35.18 76.33 0.68
C LYS A 295 -35.89 77.28 1.65
N ARG A 296 -35.35 77.47 2.86
CA ARG A 296 -35.87 78.44 3.84
C ARG A 296 -35.45 79.88 3.55
N LEU A 297 -34.45 80.08 2.69
CA LEU A 297 -34.11 81.37 2.11
C LEU A 297 -34.87 81.46 0.77
N GLY A 298 -36.01 82.16 0.76
CA GLY A 298 -36.82 82.35 -0.46
C GLY A 298 -36.05 83.05 -1.60
N PRO A 299 -36.66 83.18 -2.79
CA PRO A 299 -35.99 83.74 -3.96
C PRO A 299 -35.54 85.17 -3.66
N VAL A 300 -34.24 85.42 -3.77
CA VAL A 300 -33.70 86.79 -3.76
C VAL A 300 -34.09 87.41 -5.10
N ALA A 301 -35.14 88.23 -5.07
CA ALA A 301 -35.48 89.15 -6.15
C ALA A 301 -34.48 90.32 -6.14
N GLU A 302 -33.61 90.30 -7.15
CA GLU A 302 -33.23 91.40 -8.07
C GLU A 302 -32.92 92.81 -7.51
N GLY A 303 -31.71 93.30 -7.83
CA GLY A 303 -31.31 94.71 -7.73
C GLY A 303 -29.84 94.93 -8.09
N THR A 304 -29.58 95.51 -9.26
CA THR A 304 -28.37 95.57 -10.11
C THR A 304 -27.27 96.61 -9.67
N PRO A 305 -26.12 96.77 -10.40
CA PRO A 305 -24.75 97.00 -9.89
C PRO A 305 -24.29 98.49 -9.97
N PRO A 306 -23.03 98.86 -9.65
CA PRO A 306 -21.82 98.69 -10.49
C PRO A 306 -20.63 98.17 -9.63
N GLU A 307 -19.43 97.84 -10.10
CA GLU A 307 -18.50 98.70 -10.81
C GLU A 307 -17.20 97.93 -11.11
N SER A 308 -16.58 98.34 -12.19
CA SER A 308 -15.35 97.88 -12.84
C SER A 308 -14.11 97.65 -11.97
N ALA A 309 -13.44 96.52 -12.21
CA ALA A 309 -11.99 96.43 -12.49
C ALA A 309 -11.71 95.00 -13.01
N ARG A 310 -11.57 94.78 -14.33
CA ARG A 310 -10.31 94.80 -15.09
C ARG A 310 -9.20 93.97 -14.44
N LEU A 311 -8.85 92.83 -15.05
CA LEU A 311 -7.58 92.57 -15.79
C LEU A 311 -6.40 92.39 -14.81
N ALA A 312 -5.50 91.44 -14.93
CA ALA A 312 -5.06 90.59 -16.03
C ALA A 312 -4.41 89.35 -15.36
N ASP A 313 -4.40 88.19 -16.01
CA ASP A 313 -3.18 87.68 -16.67
C ASP A 313 -2.04 87.39 -15.67
N ILE A 314 -1.73 86.10 -15.51
CA ILE A 314 -0.37 85.53 -15.48
C ILE A 314 -0.53 84.01 -15.60
N ASP A 315 -0.40 83.60 -16.87
CA ASP A 315 0.42 82.50 -17.37
C ASP A 315 1.35 81.79 -16.35
N GLY A 316 1.48 80.47 -16.50
CA GLY A 316 2.38 79.70 -15.65
C GLY A 316 2.37 78.19 -15.92
N SER A 317 2.56 77.80 -17.18
CA SER A 317 2.98 76.44 -17.53
C SER A 317 4.24 76.02 -16.76
N ARG A 318 4.23 74.86 -16.10
CA ARG A 318 5.39 73.95 -16.01
C ARG A 318 5.02 72.57 -15.43
N GLU A 319 4.82 71.66 -16.37
CA GLU A 319 5.48 70.36 -16.49
C GLU A 319 6.73 70.17 -15.56
N ILE A 320 6.84 69.00 -14.91
CA ILE A 320 8.01 68.07 -14.94
C ILE A 320 8.08 67.12 -13.71
N SER A 321 8.22 65.83 -14.07
CA SER A 321 8.93 64.72 -13.41
C SER A 321 8.32 63.87 -12.29
N SER A 322 7.98 62.66 -12.72
CA SER A 322 8.40 61.37 -12.16
C SER A 322 9.75 61.33 -11.42
N HIS A 323 9.81 60.62 -10.30
CA HIS A 323 10.84 59.61 -9.95
C HIS A 323 10.44 58.96 -8.61
N CYS A 324 10.29 57.62 -8.54
CA CYS A 324 11.33 56.65 -8.11
C CYS A 324 11.48 56.68 -6.57
N SER A 325 11.56 55.63 -5.76
CA SER A 325 11.57 54.17 -5.82
C SER A 325 11.73 53.70 -4.35
N GLN A 326 11.50 52.41 -4.09
CA GLN A 326 11.99 51.63 -2.93
C GLN A 326 11.43 51.95 -1.52
N THR A 327 10.62 51.04 -0.99
CA THR A 327 11.10 49.82 -0.30
C THR A 327 10.00 48.78 -0.24
#